data_AF-A0A368GDT0-F1
#
_entry.id   AF-A0A368GDT0-F1
#
_cell.length_a   1.000
_cell.length_b   1.000
_cell.length_c   1.000
_cell.angle_alpha   90.00
_cell.angle_beta   90.00
_cell.angle_gamma   90.00
#
_symmetry.space_group_name_H-M   'P 1'
#
loop_
_entity.id
_entity.type
_entity.pdbx_description
1 polymer ?
#
loop_
_entity_poly.entity_id
_entity_poly.type
_entity_poly.pdbx_seq_one_letter_code
_entity_poly.pdbx_strand_id
1 'polypeptide(L)'
;MEVQCSVDDCVAIVCSRSGSDSSQKGHRDVLLQLKDPDGEQLAEIRVPWPESEPQPSHIKFIESEECVKLTNEATYATVPIRISKLREVLNNRRVKALPKRFSSFSDPPCAQDNSNQQKLHDALKDFVREPLSDGTWKHAFKCLSAKGADADGFLTKDEQMIIINFLPTQSFSSKELKNIFEVLRRTNIFSPRCLASFYELCLDMGQISLVRSVIESSDALSEQSLAIFLEYVASIPSEEESRGDGEVLLARLLHRHFDPRRLAECAAQKITTQHASVLLQRCMNLYVSPEYNGIAEQ
;
A
#
# COMPACT_ATOMS: atom_id res chain seq x y z
N MET A 1 -26.38 -18.45 -36.47
CA MET A 1 -25.06 -17.79 -36.41
C MET A 1 -25.28 -16.54 -35.58
N GLU A 2 -24.58 -16.39 -34.46
CA GLU A 2 -24.72 -15.19 -33.62
C GLU A 2 -24.07 -14.01 -34.34
N VAL A 3 -24.85 -12.97 -34.62
CA VAL A 3 -24.35 -11.76 -35.28
C VAL A 3 -23.90 -10.80 -34.19
N GLN A 4 -22.65 -10.33 -34.24
CA GLN A 4 -22.06 -9.49 -33.21
C GLN A 4 -21.28 -8.30 -33.76
N CYS A 5 -21.17 -7.22 -32.98
CA CYS A 5 -20.25 -6.12 -33.25
C CYS A 5 -19.63 -5.58 -31.97
N SER A 6 -18.45 -4.97 -32.09
CA SER A 6 -17.83 -4.23 -30.99
C SER A 6 -18.51 -2.87 -30.79
N VAL A 7 -18.73 -2.49 -29.53
CA VAL A 7 -19.26 -1.21 -29.08
C VAL A 7 -18.34 -0.71 -27.98
N ASP A 8 -17.39 0.17 -28.31
CA ASP A 8 -16.33 0.60 -27.38
C ASP A 8 -15.58 -0.64 -26.81
N ASP A 9 -15.42 -0.74 -25.49
CA ASP A 9 -14.84 -1.90 -24.78
C ASP A 9 -15.81 -3.10 -24.66
N CYS A 10 -17.00 -3.08 -25.28
CA CYS A 10 -18.02 -4.13 -25.14
C CYS A 10 -18.32 -4.85 -26.45
N VAL A 11 -19.02 -5.98 -26.35
CA VAL A 11 -19.53 -6.74 -27.49
C VAL A 11 -21.04 -6.77 -27.46
N ALA A 12 -21.67 -6.34 -28.55
CA ALA A 12 -23.11 -6.45 -28.76
C ALA A 12 -23.40 -7.70 -29.59
N ILE A 13 -24.30 -8.56 -29.11
CA ILE A 13 -24.64 -9.85 -29.72
C ILE A 13 -26.16 -9.93 -29.92
N VAL A 14 -26.58 -10.36 -31.11
CA VAL A 14 -27.99 -10.64 -31.41
C VAL A 14 -28.31 -12.08 -31.05
N CYS A 15 -29.27 -12.27 -30.14
CA CYS A 15 -29.75 -13.58 -29.73
C CYS A 15 -31.23 -13.75 -30.10
N SER A 16 -31.57 -14.91 -30.66
CA SER A 16 -32.96 -15.32 -30.86
C SER A 16 -33.34 -16.33 -29.77
N ARG A 17 -34.26 -15.97 -28.86
CA ARG A 17 -34.87 -16.97 -27.96
C ARG A 17 -36.06 -17.62 -28.64
N SER A 18 -36.03 -18.94 -28.73
CA SER A 18 -37.19 -19.75 -29.11
C SER A 18 -38.11 -19.91 -27.90
N GLY A 19 -39.06 -18.98 -27.70
CA GLY A 19 -40.22 -19.14 -26.83
C GLY A 19 -40.33 -18.21 -25.61
N SER A 20 -41.30 -17.28 -25.63
CA SER A 20 -42.40 -17.12 -24.65
C SER A 20 -43.07 -15.72 -24.70
N ASP A 21 -44.35 -15.73 -25.06
CA ASP A 21 -45.51 -15.05 -24.43
C ASP A 21 -45.58 -13.53 -24.20
N SER A 22 -44.95 -12.70 -25.03
CA SER A 22 -45.35 -11.28 -25.10
C SER A 22 -45.16 -10.65 -26.48
N SER A 23 -45.72 -11.22 -27.55
CA SER A 23 -45.78 -10.53 -28.83
C SER A 23 -46.86 -9.45 -28.79
N GLN A 24 -46.46 -8.19 -28.95
CA GLN A 24 -47.39 -7.17 -29.43
C GLN A 24 -47.81 -7.56 -30.86
N LYS A 25 -49.11 -7.53 -31.17
CA LYS A 25 -49.66 -7.98 -32.47
C LYS A 25 -48.81 -7.46 -33.64
N GLY A 26 -48.13 -8.35 -34.35
CA GLY A 26 -47.35 -8.07 -35.57
C GLY A 26 -45.83 -7.97 -35.42
N HIS A 27 -45.29 -8.02 -34.20
CA HIS A 27 -43.85 -7.96 -33.95
C HIS A 27 -43.36 -9.09 -33.04
N ARG A 28 -42.19 -9.66 -33.38
CA ARG A 28 -41.40 -10.53 -32.52
C ARG A 28 -40.27 -9.75 -31.84
N ASP A 29 -39.89 -10.17 -30.64
CA ASP A 29 -38.75 -9.57 -29.93
C ASP A 29 -37.43 -10.22 -30.39
N VAL A 30 -36.51 -9.41 -30.91
CA VAL A 30 -35.10 -9.78 -31.09
C VAL A 30 -34.31 -9.25 -29.90
N LEU A 31 -33.44 -10.07 -29.31
CA LEU A 31 -32.66 -9.67 -28.14
C LEU A 31 -31.29 -9.16 -28.55
N LEU A 32 -30.95 -7.93 -28.16
CA LEU A 32 -29.61 -7.39 -28.23
C LEU A 32 -28.97 -7.51 -26.85
N GLN A 33 -28.00 -8.41 -26.70
CA GLN A 33 -27.22 -8.56 -25.48
C GLN A 33 -25.93 -7.76 -25.58
N LEU A 34 -25.68 -6.90 -24.60
CA LEU A 34 -24.38 -6.24 -24.42
C LEU A 34 -23.58 -7.01 -23.39
N LYS A 35 -22.37 -7.40 -23.75
CA LYS A 35 -21.42 -8.10 -22.88
C LYS A 35 -20.17 -7.27 -22.68
N ASP A 36 -19.58 -7.39 -21.49
CA ASP A 36 -18.29 -6.79 -21.17
C ASP A 36 -17.12 -7.61 -21.78
N PRO A 37 -15.86 -7.14 -21.68
CA PRO A 37 -14.70 -7.87 -22.19
C PRO A 37 -14.54 -9.29 -21.63
N ASP A 38 -15.01 -9.52 -20.40
CA ASP A 38 -14.90 -10.79 -19.69
C ASP A 38 -16.03 -11.77 -20.08
N GLY A 39 -16.98 -11.32 -20.90
CA GLY A 39 -18.09 -12.11 -21.41
C GLY A 39 -19.34 -12.11 -20.53
N GLU A 40 -19.37 -11.32 -19.46
CA GLU A 40 -20.56 -11.15 -18.63
C GLU A 40 -21.59 -10.22 -19.30
N GLN A 41 -22.87 -10.54 -19.15
CA GLN A 41 -23.96 -9.74 -19.69
C GLN A 41 -24.15 -8.45 -18.89
N LEU A 42 -23.97 -7.30 -19.56
CA LEU A 42 -24.22 -5.96 -19.04
C LEU A 42 -25.68 -5.55 -19.15
N ALA A 43 -26.30 -5.86 -20.29
CA ALA A 43 -27.69 -5.51 -20.56
C ALA A 43 -28.29 -6.45 -21.62
N GLU A 44 -29.60 -6.60 -21.60
CA GLU A 44 -30.38 -7.21 -22.68
C GLU A 44 -31.49 -6.25 -23.06
N ILE A 45 -31.55 -5.91 -24.34
CA ILE A 45 -32.51 -4.97 -24.90
C ILE A 45 -33.42 -5.75 -25.85
N ARG A 46 -34.72 -5.65 -25.65
CA ARG A 46 -35.73 -6.19 -26.56
C ARG A 46 -35.93 -5.21 -27.71
N VAL A 47 -35.72 -5.68 -28.93
CA VAL A 47 -35.89 -4.91 -30.14
C VAL A 47 -37.10 -5.44 -30.89
N PRO A 48 -38.16 -4.63 -31.07
CA PRO A 48 -39.30 -5.01 -31.87
C PRO A 48 -38.87 -5.27 -33.31
N TRP A 49 -39.21 -6.44 -33.85
CA TRP A 49 -38.88 -6.84 -35.21
C TRP A 49 -40.12 -7.38 -35.93
N PRO A 50 -40.40 -7.00 -37.18
CA PRO A 50 -41.58 -7.50 -37.89
C PRO A 50 -41.55 -9.03 -38.04
N GLU A 51 -42.68 -9.70 -37.79
CA GLU A 51 -42.76 -11.16 -37.95
C GLU A 51 -42.62 -11.62 -39.40
N SER A 52 -43.04 -10.77 -40.35
CA SER A 52 -42.95 -11.01 -41.79
C SER A 52 -41.52 -10.96 -42.34
N GLU A 53 -40.58 -10.40 -41.58
CA GLU A 53 -39.21 -10.15 -42.01
C GLU A 53 -38.24 -11.24 -41.52
N PRO A 54 -37.22 -11.61 -42.31
CA PRO A 54 -36.10 -12.43 -41.83
C PRO A 54 -35.42 -11.83 -40.60
N GLN A 55 -34.75 -12.66 -39.79
CA GLN A 55 -33.97 -12.16 -38.64
C GLN A 55 -32.85 -11.22 -39.12
N PRO A 56 -32.40 -10.28 -38.27
CA PRO A 56 -31.26 -9.43 -38.60
C PRO A 56 -30.06 -10.29 -39.00
N SER A 57 -29.48 -10.02 -40.17
CA SER A 57 -28.27 -10.69 -40.65
C SER A 57 -27.00 -9.90 -40.35
N HIS A 58 -27.13 -8.59 -40.11
CA HIS A 58 -26.02 -7.69 -39.83
C HIS A 58 -26.32 -6.80 -38.63
N ILE A 59 -25.25 -6.51 -37.89
CA ILE A 59 -25.23 -5.57 -36.77
C ILE A 59 -24.06 -4.61 -36.96
N LYS A 60 -24.29 -3.32 -36.75
CA LYS A 60 -23.24 -2.30 -36.85
C LYS A 60 -23.43 -1.24 -35.78
N PHE A 61 -22.34 -0.90 -35.10
CA PHE A 61 -22.28 0.27 -34.25
C PHE A 61 -22.03 1.54 -35.07
N ILE A 62 -22.81 2.58 -34.82
CA ILE A 62 -22.69 3.90 -35.44
C ILE A 62 -22.25 4.87 -34.34
N GLU A 63 -20.94 5.11 -34.27
CA GLU A 63 -20.32 5.91 -33.20
C GLU A 63 -20.87 7.35 -33.16
N SER A 64 -21.07 7.98 -34.33
CA SER A 64 -21.60 9.34 -34.43
C SER A 64 -23.02 9.51 -33.89
N GLU A 65 -23.80 8.42 -33.82
CA GLU A 65 -25.19 8.41 -33.37
C GLU A 65 -25.37 7.70 -32.02
N GLU A 66 -24.27 7.20 -31.43
CA GLU A 66 -24.29 6.36 -30.22
C GLU A 66 -25.36 5.26 -30.27
N CYS A 67 -25.44 4.52 -31.39
CA CYS A 67 -26.46 3.49 -31.56
C CYS A 67 -25.95 2.24 -32.26
N VAL A 68 -26.66 1.13 -32.04
CA VAL A 68 -26.48 -0.12 -32.77
C VAL A 68 -27.62 -0.28 -33.75
N LYS A 69 -27.26 -0.48 -35.02
CA LYS A 69 -28.19 -0.76 -36.10
C LYS A 69 -28.22 -2.25 -36.39
N LEU A 70 -29.41 -2.84 -36.30
CA LEU A 70 -29.74 -4.20 -36.72
C LEU A 70 -30.39 -4.13 -38.09
N THR A 71 -29.96 -4.96 -39.04
CA THR A 71 -30.51 -4.96 -40.39
C THR A 71 -30.49 -6.34 -41.03
N ASN A 72 -31.46 -6.60 -41.91
CA ASN A 72 -31.48 -7.71 -42.86
C ASN A 72 -31.38 -7.21 -44.32
N GLU A 73 -30.91 -5.98 -44.52
CA GLU A 73 -30.85 -5.22 -45.79
C GLU A 73 -32.19 -4.65 -46.28
N ALA A 74 -33.33 -5.26 -45.95
CA ALA A 74 -34.67 -4.75 -46.28
C ALA A 74 -35.32 -3.92 -45.14
N THR A 75 -35.06 -4.33 -43.91
CA THR A 75 -35.60 -3.77 -42.67
C THR A 75 -34.46 -3.43 -41.72
N TYR A 76 -34.58 -2.32 -41.00
CA TYR A 76 -33.62 -1.93 -39.98
C TYR A 76 -34.31 -1.52 -38.68
N ALA A 77 -33.61 -1.77 -37.57
CA ALA A 77 -33.95 -1.25 -36.25
C ALA A 77 -32.72 -0.60 -35.64
N THR A 78 -32.93 0.53 -34.98
CA THR A 78 -31.86 1.28 -34.32
C THR A 78 -32.06 1.25 -32.81
N VAL A 79 -31.03 0.83 -32.08
CA VAL A 79 -31.03 0.73 -30.63
C VAL A 79 -30.04 1.74 -30.06
N PRO A 80 -30.47 2.76 -29.32
CA PRO A 80 -29.57 3.73 -28.73
C PRO A 80 -28.72 3.07 -27.62
N ILE A 81 -27.40 3.24 -27.69
CA ILE A 81 -26.44 2.80 -26.67
C ILE A 81 -25.63 4.02 -26.23
N ARG A 82 -26.04 4.63 -25.12
CA ARG A 82 -25.31 5.76 -24.53
C ARG A 82 -23.95 5.29 -24.03
N ILE A 83 -22.88 5.65 -24.74
CA ILE A 83 -21.51 5.23 -24.44
C ILE A 83 -21.11 5.70 -23.04
N SER A 84 -21.50 6.92 -22.65
CA SER A 84 -21.29 7.48 -21.32
C SER A 84 -21.79 6.56 -20.19
N LYS A 85 -23.01 6.03 -20.33
CA LYS A 85 -23.60 5.10 -19.35
C LYS A 85 -22.91 3.73 -19.36
N LEU A 86 -22.48 3.27 -20.53
CA LEU A 86 -21.74 2.02 -20.68
C LEU A 86 -20.36 2.11 -20.00
N ARG A 87 -19.62 3.20 -20.22
CA ARG A 87 -18.35 3.49 -19.54
C ARG A 87 -18.52 3.64 -18.03
N GLU A 88 -19.60 4.28 -17.58
CA GLU A 88 -19.93 4.36 -16.15
C GLU A 88 -20.17 2.97 -15.53
N VAL A 89 -20.95 2.10 -16.19
CA VAL A 89 -21.21 0.73 -15.72
C VAL A 89 -19.93 -0.10 -15.71
N LEU A 90 -19.09 0.01 -16.73
CA LEU A 90 -17.79 -0.66 -16.80
C LEU A 90 -16.84 -0.15 -15.71
N ASN A 91 -16.75 1.17 -15.51
CA ASN A 91 -15.94 1.76 -14.46
C ASN A 91 -16.44 1.37 -13.07
N ASN A 92 -17.75 1.35 -12.83
CA ASN A 92 -18.33 0.88 -11.58
C ASN A 92 -18.10 -0.62 -11.33
N ARG A 93 -18.01 -1.44 -12.37
CA ARG A 93 -17.59 -2.86 -12.26
C ARG A 93 -16.09 -3.00 -12.00
N ARG A 94 -15.23 -2.23 -12.68
CA ARG A 94 -13.79 -2.15 -12.37
C ARG A 94 -13.54 -1.65 -10.95
N VAL A 95 -14.39 -0.76 -10.43
CA VAL A 95 -14.38 -0.30 -9.03
C VAL A 95 -14.94 -1.36 -8.06
N LYS A 96 -15.80 -2.29 -8.49
CA LYS A 96 -16.18 -3.45 -7.67
C LYS A 96 -15.05 -4.46 -7.50
N ALA A 97 -14.06 -4.46 -8.40
CA ALA A 97 -12.75 -5.06 -8.16
C ALA A 97 -11.84 -4.10 -7.36
N LEU A 98 -12.37 -3.51 -6.28
CA LEU A 98 -11.51 -3.03 -5.20
C LEU A 98 -10.63 -4.24 -4.80
N PRO A 99 -9.31 -4.05 -4.57
CA PRO A 99 -8.48 -5.12 -4.03
C PRO A 99 -9.23 -5.66 -2.82
N LYS A 100 -9.47 -6.97 -2.78
CA LYS A 100 -10.16 -7.66 -1.68
C LYS A 100 -9.60 -7.10 -0.38
N ARG A 101 -10.34 -6.19 0.26
CA ARG A 101 -10.07 -5.87 1.66
C ARG A 101 -10.35 -7.18 2.36
N PHE A 102 -9.36 -7.70 3.08
CA PHE A 102 -9.54 -8.85 3.96
C PHE A 102 -10.77 -8.58 4.82
N SER A 103 -11.89 -9.24 4.52
CA SER A 103 -13.14 -9.10 5.28
C SER A 103 -13.01 -9.78 6.65
N SER A 104 -12.04 -10.68 6.76
CA SER A 104 -11.47 -11.19 7.98
C SER A 104 -10.13 -11.84 7.59
N PHE A 105 -9.15 -11.80 8.48
CA PHE A 105 -8.21 -12.90 8.49
C PHE A 105 -9.05 -14.14 8.83
N SER A 106 -8.93 -15.23 8.08
CA SER A 106 -9.20 -16.55 8.68
C SER A 106 -8.57 -16.54 10.07
N ASP A 107 -9.30 -17.03 11.09
CA ASP A 107 -8.84 -17.07 12.48
C ASP A 107 -7.31 -17.17 12.50
N PRO A 108 -6.59 -16.21 13.11
CA PRO A 108 -5.13 -16.18 13.06
C PRO A 108 -4.69 -17.61 13.34
N PRO A 109 -3.87 -18.23 12.46
CA PRO A 109 -3.55 -19.65 12.57
C PRO A 109 -3.25 -19.90 14.03
N CYS A 110 -4.14 -20.66 14.69
CA CYS A 110 -4.13 -20.82 16.14
C CYS A 110 -2.69 -21.15 16.46
N ALA A 111 -2.02 -20.26 17.21
CA ALA A 111 -0.58 -20.32 17.36
C ALA A 111 -0.26 -21.77 17.70
N GLN A 112 0.48 -22.46 16.82
CA GLN A 112 1.06 -23.74 17.20
C GLN A 112 1.67 -23.49 18.57
N ASP A 113 1.32 -24.32 19.56
CA ASP A 113 1.70 -24.21 20.98
C ASP A 113 3.22 -24.12 21.14
N ASN A 114 3.79 -22.99 20.76
CA ASN A 114 5.15 -22.62 20.96
C ASN A 114 5.10 -21.96 22.32
N SER A 115 5.22 -22.78 23.36
CA SER A 115 5.16 -22.34 24.76
C SER A 115 6.05 -21.12 25.04
N ASN A 116 7.08 -20.90 24.22
CA ASN A 116 8.00 -19.77 24.31
C ASN A 116 7.43 -18.46 23.74
N GLN A 117 6.61 -18.53 22.68
CA GLN A 117 5.95 -17.36 22.10
C GLN A 117 4.85 -16.85 23.01
N GLN A 118 4.04 -17.76 23.57
CA GLN A 118 3.03 -17.40 24.57
C GLN A 118 3.67 -16.78 25.82
N LYS A 119 4.77 -17.34 26.32
CA LYS A 119 5.53 -16.76 27.44
C LYS A 119 6.06 -15.35 27.14
N LEU A 120 6.49 -15.09 25.91
CA LEU A 120 6.92 -13.76 25.49
C LEU A 120 5.73 -12.79 25.52
N HIS A 121 4.60 -13.20 24.95
CA HIS A 121 3.37 -12.42 24.91
C HIS A 121 2.88 -12.04 26.32
N ASP A 122 2.78 -13.03 27.21
CA ASP A 122 2.36 -12.82 28.59
C ASP A 122 3.34 -11.88 29.32
N ALA A 123 4.65 -12.12 29.20
CA ALA A 123 5.66 -11.27 29.82
C ALA A 123 5.63 -9.81 29.33
N LEU A 124 5.38 -9.59 28.03
CA LEU A 124 5.24 -8.25 27.46
C LEU A 124 3.96 -7.56 27.97
N LYS A 125 2.83 -8.27 28.03
CA LYS A 125 1.58 -7.70 28.55
C LYS A 125 1.68 -7.38 30.04
N ASP A 126 2.31 -8.24 30.83
CA ASP A 126 2.54 -8.00 32.25
C ASP A 126 3.42 -6.76 32.47
N PHE A 127 4.52 -6.63 31.70
CA PHE A 127 5.37 -5.44 31.76
C PHE A 127 4.62 -4.17 31.36
N VAL A 128 3.88 -4.18 30.27
CA VAL A 128 3.16 -3.00 29.78
C VAL A 128 2.04 -2.57 30.74
N ARG A 129 1.41 -3.53 31.43
CA ARG A 129 0.38 -3.24 32.44
C ARG A 129 0.98 -2.58 33.68
N GLU A 130 2.15 -3.04 34.13
CA GLU A 130 2.83 -2.53 35.32
C GLU A 130 4.35 -2.36 35.08
N PRO A 131 4.76 -1.30 34.35
CA PRO A 131 6.16 -1.15 33.90
C PRO A 131 7.13 -0.82 35.02
N LEU A 132 6.62 -0.32 36.16
CA LEU A 132 7.42 0.01 37.35
C LEU A 132 7.46 -1.13 38.38
N SER A 133 6.70 -2.22 38.16
CA SER A 133 6.74 -3.37 39.04
C SER A 133 8.08 -4.08 38.91
N ASP A 134 8.72 -4.38 40.04
CA ASP A 134 10.07 -4.94 40.04
C ASP A 134 10.11 -6.29 39.31
N GLY A 135 11.11 -6.46 38.45
CA GLY A 135 11.34 -7.68 37.69
C GLY A 135 10.48 -7.89 36.44
N THR A 136 9.42 -7.11 36.18
CA THR A 136 8.56 -7.30 34.98
C THR A 136 9.36 -7.04 33.69
N TRP A 137 10.11 -5.93 33.64
CA TRP A 137 11.03 -5.64 32.54
C TRP A 137 12.09 -6.73 32.36
N LYS A 138 12.71 -7.18 33.45
CA LYS A 138 13.76 -8.20 33.41
C LYS A 138 13.22 -9.53 32.86
N HIS A 139 11.98 -9.87 33.19
CA HIS A 139 11.31 -11.05 32.66
C HIS A 139 10.99 -10.90 31.16
N ALA A 140 10.36 -9.79 30.77
CA ALA A 140 10.05 -9.48 29.38
C ALA A 140 11.33 -9.47 28.51
N PHE A 141 12.39 -8.82 28.97
CA PHE A 141 13.66 -8.75 28.27
C PHE A 141 14.34 -10.12 28.11
N LYS A 142 14.23 -10.99 29.13
CA LYS A 142 14.70 -12.38 29.03
C LYS A 142 13.96 -13.15 27.95
N CYS A 143 12.64 -12.97 27.82
CA CYS A 143 11.84 -13.58 26.78
C CYS A 143 12.20 -13.04 25.38
N LEU A 144 12.35 -11.72 25.24
CA LEU A 144 12.79 -11.08 23.98
C LEU A 144 14.19 -11.52 23.53
N SER A 145 15.06 -11.83 24.49
CA SER A 145 16.42 -12.31 24.21
C SER A 145 16.46 -13.75 23.69
N ALA A 146 15.37 -14.51 23.83
CA ALA A 146 15.31 -15.91 23.40
C ALA A 146 15.49 -16.07 21.88
N LYS A 147 15.98 -17.24 21.45
CA LYS A 147 16.20 -17.54 20.03
C LYS A 147 14.85 -17.67 19.32
N GLY A 148 14.69 -16.93 18.23
CA GLY A 148 13.44 -16.92 17.44
C GLY A 148 12.30 -16.13 18.07
N ALA A 149 12.57 -15.30 19.07
CA ALA A 149 11.59 -14.36 19.60
C ALA A 149 11.21 -13.33 18.52
N ASP A 150 9.91 -13.14 18.36
CA ASP A 150 9.30 -12.17 17.47
C ASP A 150 8.11 -11.54 18.18
N ALA A 151 7.97 -10.23 18.16
CA ALA A 151 6.90 -9.48 18.80
C ALA A 151 6.12 -8.63 17.79
N ASP A 152 6.29 -8.88 16.49
CA ASP A 152 5.61 -8.15 15.43
C ASP A 152 4.09 -8.21 15.60
N GLY A 153 3.46 -7.03 15.47
CA GLY A 153 2.01 -6.85 15.57
C GLY A 153 1.37 -7.18 16.93
N PHE A 154 2.13 -7.61 17.95
CA PHE A 154 1.54 -8.09 19.20
C PHE A 154 1.09 -6.96 20.14
N LEU A 155 1.90 -5.91 20.26
CA LEU A 155 1.58 -4.75 21.10
C LEU A 155 0.85 -3.68 20.30
N THR A 156 -0.11 -3.01 20.93
CA THR A 156 -0.74 -1.82 20.36
C THR A 156 0.23 -0.63 20.37
N LYS A 157 -0.11 0.45 19.65
CA LYS A 157 0.71 1.67 19.59
C LYS A 157 1.02 2.22 21.00
N ASP A 158 0.00 2.32 21.85
CA ASP A 158 0.14 2.92 23.18
C ASP A 158 1.01 2.03 24.10
N GLU A 159 0.85 0.71 23.97
CA GLU A 159 1.68 -0.27 24.67
C GLU A 159 3.14 -0.24 24.23
N GLN A 160 3.41 -0.07 22.93
CA GLN A 160 4.76 0.15 22.41
C GLN A 160 5.38 1.44 22.97
N MET A 161 4.61 2.53 23.08
CA MET A 161 5.08 3.78 23.65
C MET A 161 5.44 3.68 25.14
N ILE A 162 4.79 2.79 25.90
CA ILE A 162 5.17 2.51 27.29
C ILE A 162 6.63 2.00 27.35
N ILE A 163 7.04 1.14 26.41
CA ILE A 163 8.41 0.65 26.33
C ILE A 163 9.39 1.79 26.00
N ILE A 164 9.07 2.59 24.99
CA ILE A 164 9.91 3.73 24.56
C ILE A 164 10.10 4.72 25.72
N ASN A 165 9.03 5.05 26.44
CA ASN A 165 9.07 6.00 27.55
C ASN A 165 9.71 5.41 28.80
N PHE A 166 9.69 4.09 28.98
CA PHE A 166 10.32 3.42 30.11
C PHE A 166 11.85 3.49 30.03
N LEU A 167 12.45 3.25 28.85
CA LEU A 167 13.92 3.12 28.73
C LEU A 167 14.72 4.34 29.25
N PRO A 168 14.36 5.61 28.96
CA PRO A 168 15.04 6.77 29.52
C PRO A 168 14.94 6.90 31.04
N THR A 169 13.92 6.31 31.67
CA THR A 169 13.71 6.41 33.13
C THR A 169 14.64 5.49 33.92
N GLN A 170 15.33 4.60 33.23
CA GLN A 170 16.17 3.57 33.84
C GLN A 170 17.65 3.91 33.73
N SER A 171 18.42 3.49 34.74
CA SER A 171 19.88 3.71 34.78
C SER A 171 20.63 2.53 34.15
N PHE A 172 20.49 2.34 32.84
CA PHE A 172 21.24 1.32 32.10
C PHE A 172 22.64 1.81 31.71
N SER A 173 23.63 0.92 31.75
CA SER A 173 24.94 1.19 31.17
C SER A 173 24.87 1.22 29.63
N SER A 174 25.84 1.89 28.99
CA SER A 174 25.93 1.94 27.51
C SER A 174 25.94 0.55 26.86
N LYS A 175 26.60 -0.43 27.49
CA LYS A 175 26.62 -1.82 27.02
C LYS A 175 25.25 -2.49 27.10
N GLU A 176 24.52 -2.25 28.19
CA GLU A 176 23.17 -2.78 28.37
C GLU A 176 22.21 -2.14 27.39
N LEU A 177 22.25 -0.82 27.22
CA LEU A 177 21.44 -0.11 26.22
C LEU A 177 21.67 -0.70 24.84
N LYS A 178 22.93 -0.82 24.39
CA LYS A 178 23.24 -1.41 23.09
C LYS A 178 22.59 -2.78 22.91
N ASN A 179 22.71 -3.66 23.90
CA ASN A 179 22.08 -4.97 23.87
C ASN A 179 20.55 -4.88 23.85
N ILE A 180 19.96 -3.97 24.62
CA ILE A 180 18.51 -3.76 24.67
C ILE A 180 17.98 -3.31 23.30
N PHE A 181 18.55 -2.25 22.71
CA PHE A 181 18.09 -1.71 21.44
C PHE A 181 18.25 -2.71 20.29
N GLU A 182 19.35 -3.49 20.25
CA GLU A 182 19.54 -4.57 19.28
C GLU A 182 18.47 -5.66 19.41
N VAL A 183 18.16 -6.07 20.65
CA VAL A 183 17.10 -7.06 20.91
C VAL A 183 15.73 -6.53 20.50
N LEU A 184 15.39 -5.28 20.85
CA LEU A 184 14.12 -4.66 20.48
C LEU A 184 13.96 -4.53 18.96
N ARG A 185 15.04 -4.16 18.24
CA ARG A 185 15.04 -4.13 16.78
C ARG A 185 14.83 -5.53 16.20
N ARG A 186 15.64 -6.51 16.62
CA ARG A 186 15.61 -7.88 16.09
C ARG A 186 14.25 -8.56 16.27
N THR A 187 13.56 -8.23 17.35
CA THR A 187 12.26 -8.83 17.72
C THR A 187 11.06 -8.09 17.12
N ASN A 188 11.27 -7.08 16.26
CA ASN A 188 10.20 -6.34 15.57
C ASN A 188 9.08 -5.82 16.50
N ILE A 189 9.42 -5.47 17.73
CA ILE A 189 8.42 -5.05 18.74
C ILE A 189 7.70 -3.74 18.37
N PHE A 190 8.33 -2.90 17.54
CA PHE A 190 7.83 -1.59 17.15
C PHE A 190 7.24 -1.63 15.74
N SER A 191 5.97 -1.26 15.66
CA SER A 191 5.27 -1.07 14.39
C SER A 191 5.79 0.17 13.65
N PRO A 192 5.49 0.32 12.33
CA PRO A 192 5.89 1.50 11.55
C PRO A 192 5.47 2.85 12.15
N ARG A 193 4.43 2.87 12.98
CA ARG A 193 3.93 4.06 13.68
C ARG A 193 4.77 4.48 14.89
N CYS A 194 5.57 3.57 15.44
CA CYS A 194 6.43 3.82 16.60
C CYS A 194 7.92 3.73 16.27
N LEU A 195 8.29 3.20 15.09
CA LEU A 195 9.69 3.09 14.66
C LEU A 195 10.43 4.44 14.66
N ALA A 196 9.78 5.52 14.21
CA ALA A 196 10.38 6.85 14.22
C ALA A 196 10.77 7.29 15.65
N SER A 197 9.86 7.15 16.62
CA SER A 197 10.12 7.45 18.03
C SER A 197 11.17 6.53 18.64
N PHE A 198 11.21 5.26 18.23
CA PHE A 198 12.25 4.34 18.65
C PHE A 198 13.64 4.76 18.14
N TYR A 199 13.75 5.17 16.88
CA TYR A 199 15.03 5.63 16.32
C TYR A 199 15.46 6.98 16.87
N GLU A 200 14.53 7.87 17.15
CA GLU A 200 14.78 9.12 17.87
C GLU A 200 15.36 8.82 19.26
N LEU A 201 14.72 7.92 20.02
CA LEU A 201 15.26 7.44 21.29
C LEU A 201 16.65 6.81 21.16
N CYS A 202 16.90 6.03 20.11
CA CYS A 202 18.23 5.47 19.84
C CYS A 202 19.28 6.58 19.71
N LEU A 203 18.98 7.67 18.99
CA LEU A 203 19.88 8.81 18.83
C LEU A 203 20.11 9.55 20.15
N ASP A 204 19.04 9.86 20.88
CA ASP A 204 19.09 10.55 22.17
C ASP A 204 19.92 9.79 23.21
N MET A 205 19.88 8.45 23.16
CA MET A 205 20.61 7.55 24.06
C MET A 205 21.98 7.13 23.49
N GLY A 206 22.47 7.81 22.46
CA GLY A 206 23.82 7.62 21.89
C GLY A 206 24.04 6.31 21.13
N GLN A 207 22.98 5.62 20.70
CA GLN A 207 23.04 4.36 19.95
C GLN A 207 23.22 4.57 18.44
N ILE A 208 24.17 5.44 18.09
CA ILE A 208 24.42 5.89 16.70
C ILE A 208 24.75 4.72 15.77
N SER A 209 25.52 3.73 16.24
CA SER A 209 25.89 2.57 15.40
C SER A 209 24.68 1.76 14.94
N LEU A 210 23.63 1.66 15.77
CA LEU A 210 22.41 0.95 15.39
C LEU A 210 21.67 1.73 14.31
N VAL A 211 21.50 3.03 14.49
CA VAL A 211 20.84 3.91 13.51
C VAL A 211 21.56 3.87 12.16
N ARG A 212 22.89 3.95 12.16
CA ARG A 212 23.69 3.85 10.92
C ARG A 212 23.47 2.52 10.21
N SER A 213 23.49 1.41 10.94
CA SER A 213 23.21 0.10 10.36
C SER A 213 21.78 -0.03 9.80
N VAL A 214 20.82 0.74 10.34
CA VAL A 214 19.46 0.81 9.78
C VAL A 214 19.49 1.59 8.48
N ILE A 215 20.14 2.76 8.42
CA ILE A 215 20.26 3.58 7.19
C ILE A 215 20.89 2.76 6.05
N GLU A 216 21.93 2.00 6.36
CA GLU A 216 22.67 1.15 5.41
C GLU A 216 21.93 -0.13 5.00
N SER A 217 20.92 -0.56 5.76
CA SER A 217 20.12 -1.75 5.44
C SER A 217 19.17 -1.53 4.26
N SER A 218 18.42 -2.57 3.88
CA SER A 218 17.28 -2.49 2.97
C SER A 218 15.93 -2.54 3.69
N ASP A 219 15.89 -2.28 5.00
CA ASP A 219 14.68 -2.37 5.81
C ASP A 219 13.62 -1.37 5.31
N ALA A 220 12.34 -1.74 5.30
CA ALA A 220 11.27 -0.82 4.95
C ALA A 220 11.11 0.25 6.04
N LEU A 221 11.14 1.53 5.66
CA LEU A 221 11.02 2.66 6.57
C LEU A 221 9.86 3.56 6.19
N SER A 222 9.22 4.17 7.19
CA SER A 222 8.26 5.25 6.97
C SER A 222 8.98 6.57 6.72
N GLU A 223 8.29 7.52 6.10
CA GLU A 223 8.79 8.88 5.88
C GLU A 223 9.10 9.61 7.19
N GLN A 224 8.42 9.24 8.28
CA GLN A 224 8.72 9.73 9.62
C GLN A 224 10.11 9.27 10.09
N SER A 225 10.43 7.98 9.94
CA SER A 225 11.77 7.46 10.27
C SER A 225 12.85 8.07 9.37
N LEU A 226 12.55 8.28 8.08
CA LEU A 226 13.47 8.96 7.16
C LEU A 226 13.74 10.40 7.60
N ALA A 227 12.73 11.14 8.06
CA ALA A 227 12.92 12.49 8.59
C ALA A 227 13.82 12.52 9.84
N ILE A 228 13.69 11.54 10.74
CA ILE A 228 14.62 11.37 11.88
C ILE A 228 16.06 11.15 11.38
N PHE A 229 16.24 10.33 10.35
CA PHE A 229 17.57 10.03 9.81
C PHE A 229 18.19 11.19 9.03
N LEU A 230 17.38 11.96 8.29
CA LEU A 230 17.85 13.18 7.64
C LEU A 230 18.33 14.21 8.66
N GLU A 231 17.59 14.39 9.75
CA GLU A 231 18.00 15.27 10.85
C GLU A 231 19.31 14.80 11.49
N TYR A 232 19.46 13.49 11.73
CA TYR A 232 20.72 12.92 12.21
C TYR A 232 21.87 13.17 11.23
N VAL A 233 21.68 12.90 9.94
CA VAL A 233 22.71 13.12 8.92
C VAL A 233 23.13 14.59 8.88
N ALA A 234 22.18 15.52 8.97
CA ALA A 234 22.45 16.96 9.01
C ALA A 234 23.29 17.39 10.22
N SER A 235 23.15 16.69 11.35
CA SER A 235 23.90 16.95 12.58
C SER A 235 25.36 16.47 12.56
N ILE A 236 25.74 15.62 11.60
CA ILE A 236 27.11 15.12 11.47
C ILE A 236 28.03 16.30 11.05
N PRO A 237 29.08 16.64 11.83
CA PRO A 237 29.96 17.75 11.51
C PRO A 237 30.62 17.59 10.14
N SER A 238 30.73 18.69 9.38
CA SER A 238 31.47 18.70 8.11
C SER A 238 32.94 18.32 8.33
N GLU A 239 33.57 18.77 9.42
CA GLU A 239 35.01 18.59 9.67
C GLU A 239 35.45 17.14 10.02
N GLU A 240 34.52 16.18 10.18
CA GLU A 240 34.84 14.74 10.14
C GLU A 240 35.09 14.22 8.69
N GLU A 241 35.21 15.16 7.74
CA GLU A 241 35.39 15.18 6.28
C GLU A 241 36.44 14.23 5.67
N SER A 242 37.21 13.48 6.46
CA SER A 242 38.16 12.51 5.89
C SER A 242 37.47 11.28 5.27
N ARG A 243 36.15 11.12 5.40
CA ARG A 243 35.42 9.92 4.95
C ARG A 243 34.14 10.14 4.14
N GLY A 244 33.67 11.39 3.91
CA GLY A 244 32.43 11.63 3.15
C GLY A 244 31.20 10.91 3.73
N ASP A 245 31.21 10.69 5.04
CA ASP A 245 30.32 9.76 5.72
C ASP A 245 28.86 10.26 5.75
N GLY A 246 28.69 11.58 5.90
CA GLY A 246 27.40 12.24 5.82
C GLY A 246 26.78 12.16 4.42
N GLU A 247 27.59 12.33 3.37
CA GLU A 247 27.19 12.21 1.97
C GLU A 247 26.80 10.76 1.62
N VAL A 248 27.59 9.78 2.09
CA VAL A 248 27.28 8.36 1.88
C VAL A 248 25.96 7.98 2.55
N LEU A 249 25.73 8.39 3.80
CA LEU A 249 24.47 8.11 4.50
C LEU A 249 23.30 8.84 3.84
N LEU A 250 23.47 10.09 3.40
CA LEU A 250 22.45 10.82 2.66
C LEU A 250 22.09 10.11 1.35
N ALA A 251 23.08 9.69 0.58
CA ALA A 251 22.87 8.95 -0.66
C ALA A 251 22.10 7.65 -0.43
N ARG A 252 22.38 6.92 0.66
CA ARG A 252 21.63 5.72 1.06
C ARG A 252 20.17 6.02 1.38
N LEU A 253 19.89 7.17 2.01
CA LEU A 253 18.52 7.60 2.28
C LEU A 253 17.78 7.98 1.00
N LEU A 254 18.43 8.73 0.10
CA LEU A 254 17.85 9.16 -1.19
C LEU A 254 17.57 7.98 -2.14
N HIS A 255 18.36 6.90 -2.05
CA HIS A 255 18.10 5.66 -2.78
C HIS A 255 16.81 4.95 -2.34
N ARG A 256 16.27 5.27 -1.16
CA ARG A 256 15.02 4.67 -0.67
C ARG A 256 13.87 5.49 -1.23
N HIS A 257 13.37 5.13 -2.41
CA HIS A 257 12.21 5.75 -3.05
C HIS A 257 11.09 6.03 -2.02
N PHE A 258 10.93 7.30 -1.65
CA PHE A 258 9.96 7.78 -0.65
C PHE A 258 8.91 8.65 -1.33
N ASP A 259 7.75 8.81 -0.69
CA ASP A 259 6.76 9.80 -1.16
C ASP A 259 7.27 11.22 -0.84
N PRO A 260 7.53 12.07 -1.85
CA PRO A 260 8.11 13.39 -1.62
C PRO A 260 7.21 14.31 -0.79
N ARG A 261 5.88 14.18 -0.91
CA ARG A 261 4.93 15.02 -0.18
C ARG A 261 4.91 14.64 1.30
N ARG A 262 4.82 13.35 1.59
CA ARG A 262 4.83 12.84 2.97
C ARG A 262 6.16 13.09 3.66
N LEU A 263 7.28 12.91 2.95
CA LEU A 263 8.59 13.22 3.51
C LEU A 263 8.72 14.72 3.78
N ALA A 264 8.27 15.59 2.88
CA ALA A 264 8.29 17.04 3.12
C ALA A 264 7.48 17.43 4.37
N GLU A 265 6.30 16.84 4.57
CA GLU A 265 5.48 17.06 5.78
C GLU A 265 6.20 16.61 7.05
N CYS A 266 6.83 15.43 7.04
CA CYS A 266 7.57 14.90 8.19
C CYS A 266 8.85 15.72 8.46
N ALA A 267 9.58 16.07 7.40
CA ALA A 267 10.78 16.89 7.47
C ALA A 267 10.48 18.28 8.03
N ALA A 268 9.37 18.91 7.64
CA ALA A 268 8.97 20.22 8.16
C ALA A 268 8.73 20.21 9.68
N GLN A 269 8.37 19.07 10.26
CA GLN A 269 8.18 18.93 11.71
C GLN A 269 9.48 18.68 12.47
N LYS A 270 10.50 18.15 11.79
CA LYS A 270 11.71 17.63 12.45
C LYS A 270 12.98 18.44 12.14
N ILE A 271 13.13 18.92 10.91
CA ILE A 271 14.36 19.51 10.40
C ILE A 271 14.38 21.02 10.64
N THR A 272 15.43 21.48 11.32
CA THR A 272 15.64 22.92 11.54
C THR A 272 16.09 23.64 10.27
N THR A 273 15.93 24.96 10.19
CA THR A 273 16.40 25.75 9.05
C THR A 273 17.92 25.62 8.83
N GLN A 274 18.69 25.50 9.92
CA GLN A 274 20.13 25.27 9.85
C GLN A 274 20.44 23.89 9.24
N HIS A 275 19.81 22.83 9.73
CA HIS A 275 19.99 21.48 9.18
C HIS A 275 19.50 21.36 7.74
N ALA A 276 18.43 22.06 7.37
CA ALA A 276 17.98 22.13 5.98
C ALA A 276 19.06 22.73 5.06
N SER A 277 19.75 23.79 5.50
CA SER A 277 20.85 24.37 4.70
C SER A 277 22.03 23.40 4.52
N VAL A 278 22.36 22.62 5.56
CA VAL A 278 23.41 21.58 5.50
C VAL A 278 23.01 20.47 4.53
N LEU A 279 21.76 19.97 4.63
CA LEU A 279 21.25 18.93 3.74
C LEU A 279 21.23 19.40 2.28
N LEU A 280 20.78 20.63 2.01
CA LEU A 280 20.80 21.21 0.67
C LEU A 280 22.22 21.28 0.10
N GLN A 281 23.20 21.71 0.90
CA GLN A 281 24.59 21.75 0.47
C GLN A 281 25.11 20.34 0.13
N ARG A 282 24.78 19.34 0.95
CA ARG A 282 25.16 17.94 0.68
C ARG A 282 24.47 17.36 -0.55
N CYS A 283 23.18 17.64 -0.74
CA CYS A 283 22.46 17.29 -1.96
C CYS A 283 23.11 17.92 -3.20
N MET A 284 23.53 19.18 -3.14
CA MET A 284 24.26 19.83 -4.23
C MET A 284 25.59 19.13 -4.53
N ASN A 285 26.33 18.72 -3.50
CA ASN A 285 27.59 17.97 -3.68
C ASN A 285 27.34 16.59 -4.32
N LEU A 286 26.27 15.89 -3.92
CA LEU A 286 25.87 14.61 -4.52
C LEU A 286 25.43 14.79 -5.98
N TYR A 287 24.63 15.83 -6.27
CA TYR A 287 24.08 16.11 -7.60
C TYR A 287 25.16 16.32 -8.67
N VAL A 288 26.25 17.02 -8.32
CA VAL A 288 27.36 17.28 -9.25
C VAL A 288 28.33 16.11 -9.37
N SER A 289 28.20 15.09 -8.52
CA SER A 289 29.10 13.94 -8.51
C SER A 289 28.58 12.82 -9.44
N PRO A 290 29.39 12.38 -10.43
CA PRO A 290 29.01 11.31 -11.36
C PRO A 290 28.69 9.97 -10.66
N GLU A 291 29.21 9.77 -9.44
CA GLU A 291 29.01 8.55 -8.65
C GLU A 291 27.55 8.35 -8.22
N TYR A 292 26.78 9.44 -8.12
CA TYR A 292 25.42 9.45 -7.58
C TYR A 292 24.34 9.78 -8.62
N ASN A 293 24.66 9.64 -9.92
CA ASN A 293 23.71 9.90 -11.01
C ASN A 293 22.36 9.17 -10.86
N GLY A 294 22.35 7.99 -10.24
CA GLY A 294 21.12 7.20 -10.01
C GLY A 294 20.14 7.79 -9.00
N ILE A 295 20.55 8.80 -8.23
CA ILE A 295 19.73 9.50 -7.24
C ILE A 295 19.69 11.02 -7.46
N ALA A 296 20.26 11.53 -8.56
CA ALA A 296 20.40 12.96 -8.78
C ALA A 296 19.05 13.72 -8.85
N GLU A 297 17.96 13.05 -9.23
CA GLU A 297 16.62 13.64 -9.25
C GLU A 297 15.86 13.52 -7.91
N GLN A 298 16.35 12.70 -6.98
CA GLN A 298 15.76 12.51 -5.64
C GLN A 298 16.31 13.54 -4.66
#